data_AF-A0A936NWL4-F1
#
_entry.id   AF-A0A936NWL4-F1
#
_cell.length_a   1.000
_cell.length_b   1.000
_cell.length_c   1.000
_cell.angle_alpha   90.00
_cell.angle_beta   90.00
_cell.angle_gamma   90.00
#
_symmetry.space_group_name_H-M   'P 1'
#
loop_
_entity.id
_entity.type
_entity.pdbx_description
1 polymer ?
#
loop_
_entity_poly.entity_id
_entity_poly.type
_entity_poly.pdbx_seq_one_letter_code
_entity_poly.pdbx_strand_id
1 'polypeptide(L)'
;MKGPKTYDEYVDLVHNAVYEVDEMRAGIDYDPENAERWSTMLDHLDGVLRKLYDDMISDKYEFPTGKDLPYMQFINRWGREIPFKQLLVVINQAHKDGLSRE
;
A
#
# COMPACT_ATOMS: atom_id res chain seq x y z
N MET A 1 9.36 -2.64 -10.41
CA MET A 1 9.84 -1.41 -9.72
C MET A 1 11.03 -1.78 -8.85
N LYS A 2 12.01 -0.88 -8.68
CA LYS A 2 13.09 -1.07 -7.69
C LYS A 2 12.57 -0.66 -6.31
N GLY A 3 13.12 -1.24 -5.24
CA GLY A 3 12.77 -0.84 -3.87
C GLY A 3 13.40 0.50 -3.46
N PRO A 4 12.86 1.15 -2.42
CA PRO A 4 13.37 2.43 -1.92
C PRO A 4 14.74 2.24 -1.26
N LYS A 5 15.65 3.19 -1.48
CA LYS A 5 17.01 3.24 -0.92
C LYS A 5 17.09 4.13 0.32
N THR A 6 16.21 5.11 0.42
CA THR A 6 16.15 6.05 1.55
C THR A 6 14.80 5.97 2.26
N TYR A 7 14.76 6.51 3.48
CA TYR A 7 13.51 6.62 4.22
C TYR A 7 12.51 7.53 3.49
N ASP A 8 12.97 8.66 2.96
CA ASP A 8 12.14 9.59 2.19
C ASP A 8 11.53 8.93 0.94
N GLU A 9 12.34 8.16 0.19
CA GLU A 9 11.81 7.39 -0.96
C GLU A 9 10.74 6.38 -0.51
N TYR A 10 10.88 5.81 0.69
CA TYR A 10 9.88 4.90 1.23
C TYR A 10 8.60 5.65 1.66
N VAL A 11 8.72 6.82 2.31
CA VAL A 11 7.60 7.72 2.62
C VAL A 11 6.84 8.07 1.34
N ASP A 12 7.56 8.43 0.28
CA ASP A 12 6.98 8.80 -1.02
C ASP A 12 6.21 7.63 -1.65
N LEU A 13 6.73 6.40 -1.56
CA LEU A 13 6.01 5.22 -2.05
C LEU A 13 4.70 4.99 -1.29
N VAL A 14 4.73 5.12 0.04
CA VAL A 14 3.52 4.96 0.86
C VAL A 14 2.51 6.07 0.55
N HIS A 15 2.96 7.30 0.40
CA HIS A 15 2.11 8.43 0.00
C HIS A 15 1.47 8.20 -1.39
N ASN A 16 2.26 7.76 -2.37
CA ASN A 16 1.76 7.42 -3.70
C ASN A 16 0.71 6.30 -3.64
N ALA A 17 0.87 5.32 -2.75
CA ALA A 17 -0.12 4.25 -2.61
C ALA A 17 -1.44 4.76 -2.02
N VAL A 18 -1.42 5.74 -1.12
CA VAL A 18 -2.64 6.41 -0.65
C VAL A 18 -3.34 7.13 -1.82
N TYR A 19 -2.60 7.85 -2.65
CA TYR A 19 -3.14 8.50 -3.86
C TYR A 19 -3.79 7.49 -4.82
N GLU A 20 -3.12 6.38 -5.13
CA GLU A 20 -3.64 5.35 -6.04
C GLU A 20 -4.93 4.68 -5.50
N VAL A 21 -5.06 4.56 -4.18
CA VAL A 21 -6.30 4.07 -3.54
C VAL A 21 -7.44 5.07 -3.72
N ASP A 22 -7.19 6.37 -3.54
CA ASP A 22 -8.19 7.41 -3.74
C ASP A 22 -8.62 7.49 -5.22
N GLU A 23 -7.69 7.36 -6.16
CA GLU A 23 -7.99 7.31 -7.61
C GLU A 23 -8.81 6.06 -7.97
N MET A 24 -8.45 4.89 -7.45
CA MET A 24 -9.23 3.67 -7.68
C MET A 24 -10.63 3.79 -7.06
N ARG A 25 -10.77 4.42 -5.90
CA ARG A 25 -12.05 4.68 -5.24
C ARG A 25 -12.93 5.60 -6.10
N ALA A 26 -12.37 6.68 -6.65
CA ALA A 26 -13.09 7.58 -7.55
C ALA A 26 -13.54 6.89 -8.86
N GLY A 27 -12.81 5.88 -9.32
CA GLY A 27 -13.17 5.10 -10.51
C GLY A 27 -14.30 4.08 -10.32
N ILE A 28 -14.64 3.71 -9.09
CA ILE A 28 -15.65 2.68 -8.79
C ILE A 28 -17.07 3.11 -9.13
N ASP A 29 -17.35 4.41 -9.12
CA ASP A 29 -18.67 4.96 -9.47
C ASP A 29 -19.13 4.56 -10.89
N TYR A 30 -18.20 4.10 -11.73
CA TYR A 30 -18.47 3.63 -13.09
C TYR A 30 -18.71 2.11 -13.20
N ASP A 31 -18.56 1.32 -12.12
CA ASP A 31 -18.83 -0.12 -12.06
C ASP A 31 -19.60 -0.49 -10.76
N PRO A 32 -20.92 -0.22 -10.71
CA PRO A 32 -21.73 -0.40 -9.50
C PRO A 32 -21.91 -1.86 -9.09
N GLU A 33 -21.78 -2.83 -10.01
CA GLU A 33 -21.91 -4.26 -9.70
C GLU A 33 -20.73 -4.78 -8.86
N ASN A 34 -19.53 -4.21 -9.04
CA ASN A 34 -18.36 -4.55 -8.25
C ASN A 34 -18.08 -3.57 -7.10
N ALA A 35 -18.83 -2.46 -7.01
CA ALA A 35 -18.57 -1.38 -6.05
C ALA A 35 -18.58 -1.84 -4.59
N GLU A 36 -19.53 -2.69 -4.18
CA GLU A 36 -19.61 -3.20 -2.81
C GLU A 36 -18.39 -4.08 -2.44
N ARG A 37 -17.98 -4.94 -3.38
CA ARG A 37 -16.80 -5.81 -3.22
C ARG A 37 -15.52 -4.99 -3.11
N TRP A 38 -15.37 -3.96 -3.94
CA TRP A 38 -14.18 -3.11 -3.93
C TRP A 38 -14.11 -2.21 -2.70
N SER A 39 -15.24 -1.69 -2.24
CA SER A 39 -15.30 -0.75 -1.11
C SER A 39 -14.66 -1.34 0.15
N THR A 40 -15.03 -2.57 0.53
CA THR A 40 -14.45 -3.21 1.73
C THR A 40 -12.94 -3.42 1.61
N MET A 41 -12.45 -3.80 0.43
CA MET A 41 -11.01 -3.97 0.19
C MET A 41 -10.27 -2.63 0.27
N LEU A 42 -10.81 -1.60 -0.38
CA LEU A 42 -10.20 -0.28 -0.43
C LEU A 42 -10.19 0.38 0.93
N ASP A 43 -11.25 0.25 1.73
CA ASP A 43 -11.29 0.78 3.10
C ASP A 43 -10.18 0.17 3.97
N HIS A 44 -9.94 -1.13 3.82
CA HIS A 44 -8.84 -1.77 4.53
C HIS A 44 -7.47 -1.31 4.04
N LEU A 45 -7.29 -1.24 2.71
CA LEU A 45 -6.02 -0.81 2.11
C LEU A 45 -5.68 0.64 2.49
N ASP A 46 -6.67 1.53 2.40
CA ASP A 46 -6.61 2.94 2.80
C ASP A 46 -6.24 3.09 4.28
N GLY A 47 -6.94 2.38 5.17
CA GLY A 47 -6.68 2.45 6.61
C GLY A 47 -5.26 1.99 6.98
N VAL A 48 -4.75 0.93 6.36
CA VAL A 48 -3.39 0.45 6.62
C VAL A 48 -2.35 1.43 6.07
N LEU A 49 -2.52 1.93 4.84
CA LEU A 49 -1.57 2.83 4.19
C LEU A 49 -1.52 4.21 4.87
N ARG A 50 -2.68 4.79 5.22
CA ARG A 50 -2.73 6.07 5.94
C ARG A 50 -2.12 5.96 7.34
N LYS A 51 -2.44 4.89 8.07
CA LYS A 51 -1.80 4.64 9.38
C LYS A 51 -0.29 4.50 9.24
N LEU A 52 0.17 3.76 8.24
CA LEU A 52 1.61 3.59 7.97
C LEU A 52 2.25 4.95 7.68
N TYR A 53 1.65 5.76 6.81
CA TYR A 53 2.13 7.09 6.49
C TYR A 53 2.17 8.00 7.72
N ASP A 54 1.11 8.02 8.54
CA ASP A 54 1.01 8.80 9.77
C ASP A 54 2.10 8.40 10.79
N ASP A 55 2.32 7.10 10.97
CA ASP A 55 3.40 6.59 11.82
C ASP A 55 4.77 7.05 11.29
N MET A 56 4.94 7.09 9.96
CA MET A 56 6.19 7.50 9.31
C MET A 56 6.50 8.99 9.45
N ILE A 57 5.51 9.87 9.23
CA ILE A 57 5.68 11.33 9.35
C ILE A 57 5.71 11.82 10.80
N SER A 58 5.30 10.97 11.75
CA SER A 58 5.36 11.26 13.19
C SER A 58 6.55 10.63 13.90
N ASP A 59 7.54 10.10 13.15
CA ASP A 59 8.74 9.43 13.65
C ASP A 59 8.44 8.24 14.59
N LYS A 60 7.29 7.58 14.41
CA LYS A 60 6.87 6.40 15.19
C LYS A 60 7.05 5.09 14.43
N TYR A 61 7.33 5.18 13.13
CA TYR A 61 7.52 4.01 12.31
C TYR A 61 8.91 3.40 12.50
N GLU A 62 8.94 2.11 12.80
CA GLU A 62 10.13 1.29 12.80
C GLU A 62 9.90 0.10 11.85
N PHE A 63 10.91 -0.23 11.04
CA PHE A 63 10.85 -1.40 10.17
C PHE A 63 10.70 -2.68 11.01
N PRO A 64 9.61 -3.45 10.87
CA PRO A 64 9.51 -4.73 11.54
C PRO A 64 10.40 -5.76 10.84
N THR A 65 10.84 -6.77 11.60
CA THR A 65 11.58 -7.89 11.03
C THR A 65 10.62 -8.96 10.52
N GLY A 66 10.60 -9.20 9.20
CA GLY A 66 9.97 -10.38 8.61
C GLY A 66 8.44 -10.41 8.64
N LYS A 67 7.77 -9.31 9.00
CA LYS A 67 6.31 -9.20 9.01
C LYS A 67 5.80 -8.51 7.76
N ASP A 68 4.79 -9.10 7.14
CA ASP A 68 4.07 -8.50 6.02
C ASP A 68 3.03 -7.49 6.54
N LEU A 69 2.71 -6.49 5.71
CA LEU A 69 1.63 -5.56 5.96
C LEU A 69 0.28 -6.30 5.88
N PRO A 70 -0.70 -5.96 6.75
CA PRO A 70 -1.99 -6.66 6.82
C PRO A 70 -2.75 -6.72 5.49
N TYR A 71 -2.56 -5.73 4.61
CA TYR A 71 -3.22 -5.70 3.31
C TYR A 71 -2.76 -6.83 2.37
N MET A 72 -1.63 -7.50 2.61
CA MET A 72 -1.08 -8.51 1.69
C MET A 72 -2.02 -9.69 1.48
N GLN A 73 -2.90 -10.00 2.44
CA GLN A 73 -3.95 -11.02 2.27
C GLN A 73 -4.87 -10.70 1.09
N PHE A 74 -5.16 -9.41 0.86
CA PHE A 74 -6.00 -8.94 -0.23
C PHE A 74 -5.23 -8.93 -1.55
N ILE A 75 -3.95 -8.54 -1.53
CA ILE A 75 -3.11 -8.54 -2.73
C ILE A 75 -2.90 -9.95 -3.27
N ASN A 76 -2.77 -10.94 -2.39
CA ASN A 76 -2.65 -12.34 -2.78
C ASN A 76 -3.95 -12.88 -3.41
N ARG A 77 -5.11 -12.39 -2.97
CA ARG A 77 -6.42 -12.84 -3.45
C ARG A 77 -6.87 -12.12 -4.73
N TRP A 78 -6.72 -10.80 -4.77
CA TRP A 78 -7.34 -9.92 -5.78
C TRP A 78 -6.32 -9.08 -6.54
N GLY A 79 -5.02 -9.26 -6.29
CA GLY A 79 -4.00 -8.37 -6.87
C GLY A 79 -3.90 -8.35 -8.40
N ARG A 80 -4.59 -9.23 -9.14
CA ARG A 80 -4.68 -9.12 -10.61
C ARG A 80 -5.59 -7.97 -11.05
N GLU A 81 -6.52 -7.58 -10.20
CA GLU A 81 -7.53 -6.55 -10.47
C GLU A 81 -7.05 -5.17 -9.95
N ILE A 82 -5.93 -5.11 -9.20
CA ILE A 82 -5.38 -3.88 -8.62
C ILE A 82 -4.30 -3.30 -9.57
N PRO A 83 -4.53 -2.14 -10.21
CA PRO A 83 -3.62 -1.61 -11.23
C PRO A 83 -2.24 -1.23 -10.66
N PHE A 84 -2.19 -0.81 -9.40
CA PHE A 84 -0.97 -0.42 -8.68
C PHE A 84 -0.43 -1.52 -7.75
N LYS A 85 -0.78 -2.81 -7.98
CA LYS A 85 -0.29 -3.93 -7.17
C LYS A 85 1.23 -3.91 -6.95
N GLN A 86 2.00 -3.59 -7.98
CA GLN A 86 3.47 -3.60 -7.89
C GLN A 86 3.99 -2.60 -6.86
N LEU A 87 3.34 -1.44 -6.71
CA LEU A 87 3.66 -0.46 -5.68
C LEU A 87 3.46 -1.06 -4.27
N LEU A 88 2.31 -1.70 -4.04
CA LEU A 88 1.98 -2.34 -2.75
C LEU A 88 2.94 -3.48 -2.38
N VAL A 89 3.36 -4.27 -3.37
CA VAL A 89 4.36 -5.34 -3.19
C VAL A 89 5.72 -4.75 -2.81
N VAL A 90 6.15 -3.68 -3.47
CA VAL A 90 7.42 -3.01 -3.14
C VAL A 90 7.37 -2.39 -1.73
N ILE A 91 6.27 -1.75 -1.36
CA ILE A 91 6.08 -1.19 -0.02
C ILE A 91 6.17 -2.28 1.04
N ASN A 92 5.51 -3.42 0.80
CA ASN A 92 5.56 -4.56 1.70
C ASN A 92 6.97 -5.17 1.80
N GLN A 93 7.69 -5.26 0.67
CA GLN A 93 9.06 -5.77 0.69
C GLN A 93 9.98 -4.87 1.53
N ALA A 94 9.89 -3.55 1.32
CA ALA A 94 10.65 -2.58 2.10
C ALA A 94 10.28 -2.61 3.58
N HIS A 95 8.98 -2.75 3.90
CA HIS A 95 8.51 -2.92 5.27
C HIS A 95 9.15 -4.12 5.97
N LYS A 96 9.23 -5.25 5.27
CA LYS A 96 9.65 -6.54 5.81
C LYS A 96 11.16 -6.71 5.92
N ASP A 97 11.88 -6.23 4.91
CA ASP A 97 13.32 -6.49 4.72
C ASP A 97 14.18 -5.24 4.95
N GLY A 98 13.54 -4.08 5.13
CA GLY A 98 14.20 -2.78 5.18
C GLY A 98 14.48 -2.20 3.79
N LEU A 99 15.23 -1.10 3.78
CA LEU A 99 15.57 -0.37 2.55
C LEU A 99 16.51 -1.18 1.65
N SER A 100 16.34 -1.03 0.34
CA SER A 100 17.16 -1.70 -0.66
C SER A 100 18.62 -1.21 -0.59
N ARG A 101 19.55 -2.17 -0.62
CA ARG A 101 20.99 -1.89 -0.77
C ARG A 101 21.36 -2.12 -2.24
N GLU A 102 22.17 -1.23 -2.80
CA GLU A 102 22.69 -1.38 -4.17
C GLU A 102 23.56 -2.63 -4.34
#